data_AF-A0A1E4DKF0-F1
#
_entry.id   AF-A0A1E4DKF0-F1
#
_cell.length_a   1.000
_cell.length_b   1.000
_cell.length_c   1.000
_cell.angle_alpha   90.00
_cell.angle_beta   90.00
_cell.angle_gamma   90.00
#
_symmetry.space_group_name_H-M   'P 1'
#
loop_
_entity.id
_entity.type
_entity.pdbx_description
1 polymer ?
#
loop_
_entity_poly.entity_id
_entity_poly.type
_entity_poly.pdbx_seq_one_letter_code
_entity_poly.pdbx_strand_id
1 'polypeptide(L)' 'MTVPRAQLPQTIARGDMATTAEGRPFTVVSLSDESAVVDFNHPLAGKHIVLDIVVLNVKPRA' A
#
# COMPACT_ATOMS: atom_id res chain seq x y z
N MET A 1 -2.33 -5.47 -9.83
CA MET A 1 -1.32 -6.37 -10.43
C MET A 1 -1.61 -7.79 -9.95
N THR A 2 -1.50 -8.80 -10.81
CA THR A 2 -1.71 -10.21 -10.41
C THR A 2 -0.36 -10.86 -10.11
N VAL A 3 -0.28 -11.59 -9.00
CA VAL A 3 0.92 -12.33 -8.57
C VAL A 3 0.57 -13.78 -8.22
N PRO A 4 1.49 -14.75 -8.44
CA PRO A 4 1.30 -16.13 -8.01
C PRO A 4 1.14 -16.25 -6.49
N ARG A 5 0.20 -17.08 -6.02
CA ARG A 5 -0.07 -17.30 -4.58
C ARG A 5 1.16 -17.79 -3.81
N ALA A 6 2.01 -18.57 -4.49
CA ALA A 6 3.26 -19.11 -3.95
C ALA A 6 4.30 -18.05 -3.58
N GLN A 7 4.21 -16.84 -4.14
CA GLN A 7 5.09 -15.72 -3.79
C GLN A 7 4.65 -14.97 -2.53
N LEU A 8 3.45 -15.27 -2.01
CA LEU A 8 2.89 -14.61 -0.84
C LEU A 8 2.94 -15.52 0.39
N PRO A 9 3.07 -14.96 1.61
CA PRO A 9 2.98 -15.73 2.85
C PRO A 9 1.69 -16.55 2.91
N GLN A 10 1.74 -17.77 3.43
CA GLN A 10 0.53 -18.61 3.52
C GLN A 10 -0.53 -18.01 4.46
N THR A 11 -0.12 -17.23 5.44
CA THR A 11 -1.02 -16.56 6.40
C THR A 11 -1.70 -15.30 5.87
N ILE A 12 -1.36 -14.85 4.65
CA ILE A 12 -1.94 -13.62 4.10
C ILE A 12 -3.41 -13.81 3.72
N ALA A 13 -4.23 -12.83 4.05
CA ALA A 13 -5.66 -12.78 3.74
C ALA A 13 -5.99 -11.62 2.79
N ARG A 14 -7.19 -11.66 2.22
CA ARG A 14 -7.74 -10.53 1.47
C ARG A 14 -7.92 -9.34 2.42
N GLY A 15 -7.48 -8.15 1.99
CA GLY A 15 -7.54 -6.91 2.75
C GLY A 15 -6.25 -6.61 3.52
N ASP A 16 -5.34 -7.57 3.67
CA ASP A 16 -4.08 -7.36 4.35
C ASP A 16 -3.19 -6.38 3.59
N MET A 17 -2.44 -5.58 4.36
CA MET A 17 -1.32 -4.81 3.86
C MET A 17 -0.02 -5.53 4.19
N ALA A 18 0.86 -5.62 3.19
CA ALA A 18 2.19 -6.19 3.32
C ALA A 18 3.19 -5.35 2.52
N THR A 19 4.46 -5.75 2.61
CA THR A 19 5.56 -5.02 1.98
C THR A 19 6.37 -5.98 1.11
N THR A 20 6.80 -5.54 -0.07
CA THR A 20 7.74 -6.32 -0.90
C THR A 20 9.13 -6.36 -0.26
N ALA A 21 10.01 -7.22 -0.77
CA ALA A 21 11.39 -7.30 -0.29
C ALA A 21 12.15 -5.97 -0.43
N GLU A 22 11.78 -5.14 -1.41
CA GLU A 22 12.35 -3.82 -1.66
C GLU A 22 11.70 -2.71 -0.80
N GLY A 23 10.80 -3.07 0.13
CA GLY A 23 10.19 -2.12 1.06
C GLY A 23 8.94 -1.41 0.51
N ARG A 24 8.36 -1.86 -0.61
CA ARG A 24 7.18 -1.21 -1.19
C ARG A 24 5.87 -1.77 -0.62
N PRO A 25 4.98 -0.94 -0.03
CA PRO A 25 3.73 -1.43 0.52
C PRO A 25 2.72 -1.78 -0.57
N PHE A 26 1.88 -2.79 -0.32
CA PHE A 26 0.74 -3.17 -1.15
C PHE A 26 -0.41 -3.73 -0.32
N THR A 27 -1.62 -3.71 -0.89
CA THR A 27 -2.84 -4.28 -0.32
C THR A 27 -3.30 -5.48 -1.15
N VAL A 28 -3.72 -6.57 -0.50
CA VAL A 28 -4.32 -7.73 -1.18
C VAL A 28 -5.79 -7.44 -1.47
N VAL A 29 -6.14 -7.25 -2.74
CA VAL A 29 -7.51 -6.93 -3.19
C VAL A 29 -8.35 -8.19 -3.38
N SER A 30 -7.73 -9.25 -3.90
CA SER A 30 -8.36 -10.57 -4.01
C SER A 30 -7.32 -11.69 -3.83
N LEU A 31 -7.79 -12.84 -3.38
CA LEU A 31 -6.97 -14.02 -3.11
C LEU A 31 -7.71 -15.26 -3.61
N SER A 32 -7.01 -16.10 -4.35
CA SER A 32 -7.43 -17.42 -4.80
C SER A 32 -6.32 -18.44 -4.51
N ASP A 33 -6.59 -19.72 -4.80
CA ASP A 33 -5.61 -20.79 -4.55
C ASP A 33 -4.36 -20.65 -5.44
N GLU A 34 -4.51 -20.12 -6.65
CA GLU A 34 -3.42 -20.03 -7.64
C GLU A 34 -2.76 -18.64 -7.66
N SER A 35 -3.54 -17.58 -7.43
CA SER A 35 -3.08 -16.20 -7.60
C SER A 35 -3.74 -15.22 -6.64
N ALA A 36 -3.13 -14.04 -6.51
CA ALA A 36 -3.68 -12.90 -5.80
C ALA A 36 -3.63 -11.65 -6.67
N VAL A 37 -4.60 -10.76 -6.49
CA VAL A 37 -4.53 -9.39 -7.03
C VAL A 37 -4.08 -8.47 -5.91
N VAL A 38 -2.98 -7.76 -6.14
CA VAL A 38 -2.42 -6.77 -5.23
C VAL A 38 -2.54 -5.36 -5.83
N ASP A 39 -2.73 -4.38 -4.94
CA ASP A 39 -2.76 -2.96 -5.24
C ASP A 39 -1.60 -2.24 -4.55
N PHE A 40 -0.85 -1.45 -5.31
CA PHE A 40 0.29 -0.65 -4.83
C PHE A 40 -0.04 0.83 -4.68
N ASN A 41 -1.28 1.22 -4.94
CA ASN A 41 -1.71 2.57 -4.67
C ASN A 41 -1.65 2.84 -3.16
N HIS A 42 -1.37 4.09 -2.81
CA HIS A 42 -1.49 4.52 -1.43
C HIS A 42 -2.91 4.26 -0.92
N PRO A 43 -3.12 3.85 0.35
CA PRO A 43 -4.47 3.57 0.88
C PRO A 43 -5.47 4.73 0.75
N LEU A 44 -4.94 5.96 0.69
CA LEU A 44 -5.72 7.19 0.54
C LEU A 44 -5.77 7.72 -0.92
N ALA A 45 -5.28 6.96 -1.90
CA ALA A 45 -5.33 7.36 -3.30
C ALA A 45 -6.78 7.60 -3.76
N GLY A 46 -7.02 8.73 -4.43
CA GLY A 46 -8.35 9.11 -4.90
C GLY A 46 -9.34 9.55 -3.80
N LYS A 47 -8.93 9.60 -2.53
CA LYS A 47 -9.77 10.11 -1.44
C LYS A 47 -9.54 11.60 -1.23
N HIS A 48 -10.62 12.32 -0.93
CA HIS A 48 -10.51 13.69 -0.44
C HIS A 48 -9.96 13.66 0.99
N ILE A 49 -8.84 14.34 1.21
CA ILE A 49 -8.19 14.45 2.52
C ILE A 49 -8.29 15.91 2.96
N VAL A 50 -8.78 16.14 4.18
CA VAL A 50 -8.77 17.46 4.83
C VAL A 50 -7.61 17.46 5.83
N LEU A 51 -6.72 18.44 5.70
CA LEU A 51 -5.57 18.62 6.58
C LEU A 51 -5.69 19.97 7.27
N ASP A 52 -5.54 19.99 8.58
CA ASP A 52 -5.35 21.22 9.35
C ASP A 52 -3.85 21.45 9.52
N ILE A 53 -3.34 22.53 8.93
CA ILE A 53 -1.90 22.78 8.79
C ILE A 53 -1.54 24.09 9.51
N VAL A 54 -0.59 23.99 10.44
CA VAL A 54 0.04 25.15 11.09
C VAL A 54 1.50 25.23 10.67
N VAL A 55 1.90 26.38 10.10
CA VAL A 55 3.29 26.64 9.75
C VAL A 55 4.05 27.09 11.01
N LEU A 56 5.02 26.29 11.45
CA LEU A 56 5.79 26.58 12.67
C LEU A 56 7.01 27.46 12.43
N ASN A 57 7.70 27.28 11.30
CA ASN A 57 8.93 28.00 10.96
C ASN A 57 9.18 27.94 9.45
N VAL A 58 9.81 28.97 8.88
CA VAL A 58 10.19 29.05 7.46
C VAL A 58 11.69 29.32 7.37
N LYS A 59 12.43 28.45 6.66
CA LYS A 59 13.88 28.61 6.47
C LYS A 59 14.18 29.49 5.24
N PRO A 60 15.23 30.34 5.28
CA PRO A 60 15.70 31.05 4.10
C PRO A 60 16.12 30.08 3.01
N ARG A 61 15.89 30.45 1.74
CA ARG A 61 16.33 29.68 0.58
C ARG A 61 17.86 29.77 0.45
N ALA A 62 18.52 28.62 0.29
CA ALA A 62 19.95 28.52 -0.01
C ALA A 62 20.25 28.84 -1.48
#